data_AF-A0A835H573-F1
#
_entry.id   AF-A0A835H573-F1
#
_cell.length_a   1.000
_cell.length_b   1.000
_cell.length_c   1.000
_cell.angle_alpha   90.00
_cell.angle_beta   90.00
_cell.angle_gamma   90.00
#
_symmetry.space_group_name_H-M   'P 1'
#
loop_
_entity.id
_entity.type
_entity.pdbx_description
1 polymer ?
#
loop_
_entity_poly.entity_id
_entity_poly.type
_entity_poly.pdbx_seq_one_letter_code
_entity_poly.pdbx_strand_id
1 'polypeptide(L)'
;MNDLFSGSFSRFKSEPNNSPDNYNPKGGVQMSAMGANLDKFFEDVEGIKDELKEIEQLHQHLHQSHETLKTIHNAKSIKNLRSQMDSDISLALKKAKLIKVRLEALDRSNASNRTQPGCGPGSSSDRTRTSVLNGLRKKLKDSMEGFNTLRQEIGSEYKETVKRRFFTITGESPDDKTVEILISTGESESLLQKAIQEQGRGKSY
;
A
#
# COMPACT_ATOMS: atom_id res chain seq x y z
N MET A 1 18.55 17.35 7.34
CA MET A 1 17.57 17.25 8.44
C MET A 1 17.92 16.00 9.24
N ASN A 2 18.02 16.15 10.55
CA ASN A 2 18.76 15.27 11.46
C ASN A 2 18.09 13.91 11.69
N ASP A 3 18.90 12.84 11.57
CA ASP A 3 18.58 11.50 12.07
C ASP A 3 18.56 11.51 13.61
N LEU A 4 17.37 11.36 14.18
CA LEU A 4 17.12 11.49 15.62
C LEU A 4 16.99 10.15 16.37
N PHE A 5 17.49 9.03 15.82
CA PHE A 5 17.35 7.71 16.48
C PHE A 5 18.58 6.78 16.47
N SER A 6 19.75 7.20 15.99
CA SER A 6 20.92 6.30 15.88
C SER A 6 21.84 6.25 17.13
N GLY A 7 21.46 6.85 18.26
CA GLY A 7 22.43 7.19 19.32
C GLY A 7 22.39 6.45 20.68
N SER A 8 21.39 5.62 21.00
CA SER A 8 21.12 5.32 22.44
C SER A 8 21.06 3.83 22.84
N PHE A 9 21.94 2.97 22.31
CA PHE A 9 22.02 1.58 22.79
C PHE A 9 23.44 1.03 23.05
N SER A 10 24.41 1.88 23.41
CA SER A 10 25.79 1.42 23.69
C SER A 10 26.31 1.69 25.11
N ARG A 11 25.48 2.16 26.05
CA ARG A 11 25.97 2.62 27.38
C ARG A 11 25.84 1.66 28.55
N PHE A 12 25.61 0.36 28.31
CA PHE A 12 25.46 -0.63 29.38
C PHE A 12 26.38 -1.86 29.25
N LYS A 13 27.61 -1.67 28.74
CA LYS A 13 28.67 -2.67 28.93
C LYS A 13 29.99 -1.98 29.18
N SER A 14 30.42 -2.01 30.44
CA SER A 14 31.80 -2.28 30.92
C SER A 14 32.06 -1.54 32.24
N GLU A 15 31.94 -2.22 33.38
CA GLU A 15 32.98 -2.26 34.42
C GLU A 15 32.65 -3.34 35.47
N PRO A 16 33.63 -4.14 35.93
CA PRO A 16 33.42 -5.16 36.95
C PRO A 16 33.75 -4.58 38.33
N ASN A 17 32.74 -4.36 39.17
CA ASN A 17 32.98 -4.08 40.59
C ASN A 17 32.75 -5.34 41.41
N ASN A 18 33.81 -5.81 42.05
CA ASN A 18 33.91 -7.04 42.81
C ASN A 18 33.37 -6.80 44.23
N SER A 19 32.33 -7.51 44.63
CA SER A 19 31.99 -7.78 46.03
C SER A 19 31.14 -9.05 46.11
N PRO A 20 31.50 -10.04 46.96
CA PRO A 20 30.78 -11.29 47.03
C PRO A 20 29.66 -11.12 48.06
N ASP A 21 28.41 -11.12 47.62
CA ASP A 21 27.34 -11.48 48.54
C ASP A 21 26.33 -12.43 47.94
N ASN A 22 26.03 -13.41 48.76
CA ASN A 22 25.53 -14.72 48.45
C ASN A 22 24.02 -14.66 48.19
N TYR A 23 23.61 -14.61 46.91
CA TYR A 23 22.20 -14.83 46.53
C TYR A 23 22.08 -15.88 45.42
N ASN A 24 21.50 -16.99 45.85
CA ASN A 24 21.08 -18.17 45.10
C ASN A 24 20.32 -17.81 43.79
N PRO A 25 20.80 -18.16 42.57
CA PRO A 25 20.13 -17.78 41.34
C PRO A 25 19.13 -18.87 40.93
N LYS A 26 17.88 -18.77 41.40
CA LYS A 26 16.74 -19.36 40.69
C LYS A 26 16.01 -18.27 39.88
N GLY A 27 16.65 -17.80 38.81
CA GLY A 27 16.07 -16.76 37.94
C GLY A 27 16.58 -16.73 36.49
N GLY A 28 17.51 -17.62 36.11
CA GLY A 28 18.17 -17.57 34.80
C GLY A 28 17.33 -18.01 33.59
N VAL A 29 16.12 -18.54 33.80
CA VAL A 29 15.33 -19.20 32.73
C VAL A 29 14.29 -18.26 32.08
N GLN A 30 13.99 -17.10 32.68
CA GLN A 30 12.88 -16.25 32.25
C GLN A 30 13.23 -15.24 31.14
N MET A 31 14.48 -14.75 31.11
CA MET A 31 14.92 -13.76 30.10
C MET A 31 15.07 -14.36 28.70
N SER A 32 15.45 -15.64 28.59
CA SER A 32 15.66 -16.30 27.29
C SER A 32 14.34 -16.62 26.58
N ALA A 33 13.32 -17.06 27.33
CA ALA A 33 11.98 -17.35 26.80
C ALA A 33 11.24 -16.07 26.37
N MET A 34 11.40 -14.96 27.10
CA MET A 34 10.87 -13.65 26.66
C MET A 34 11.58 -13.11 25.42
N GLY A 35 12.91 -13.31 25.29
CA GLY A 35 13.69 -12.91 24.12
C GLY A 35 13.23 -13.63 22.84
N ALA A 36 13.14 -14.96 22.89
CA ALA A 36 12.70 -15.77 21.74
C ALA A 36 11.26 -15.44 21.29
N ASN A 37 10.38 -15.00 22.21
CA ASN A 37 9.01 -14.59 21.87
C ASN A 37 8.95 -13.24 21.13
N LEU A 38 9.91 -12.34 21.40
CA LEU A 38 10.02 -11.07 20.70
C LEU A 38 10.66 -11.24 19.33
N ASP A 39 11.63 -12.15 19.18
CA ASP A 39 12.30 -12.40 17.90
C ASP A 39 11.29 -12.83 16.83
N LYS A 40 10.45 -13.82 17.14
CA LYS A 40 9.38 -14.27 16.21
C LYS A 40 8.37 -13.15 15.90
N PHE A 41 8.02 -12.33 16.89
CA PHE A 41 7.13 -11.19 16.67
C PHE A 41 7.74 -10.19 15.67
N PHE A 42 9.03 -9.89 15.80
CA PHE A 42 9.70 -8.97 14.91
C PHE A 42 9.91 -9.55 13.51
N GLU A 43 10.12 -10.87 13.39
CA GLU A 43 10.13 -11.57 12.11
C GLU A 43 8.79 -11.42 11.37
N ASP A 44 7.67 -11.71 12.06
CA ASP A 44 6.32 -11.53 11.51
C ASP A 44 6.04 -10.06 11.12
N VAL A 45 6.51 -9.11 11.94
CA VAL A 45 6.40 -7.67 11.69
C VAL A 45 7.18 -7.26 10.44
N GLU A 46 8.40 -7.76 10.27
CA GLU A 46 9.22 -7.42 9.09
C GLU A 46 8.58 -7.99 7.81
N GLY A 47 8.07 -9.22 7.87
CA GLY A 47 7.31 -9.80 6.76
C GLY A 47 6.04 -9.00 6.40
N ILE A 48 5.40 -8.31 7.35
CA ILE A 48 4.31 -7.38 7.06
C ILE A 48 4.82 -6.08 6.44
N LYS A 49 5.94 -5.54 6.94
CA LYS A 49 6.53 -4.32 6.37
C LYS A 49 6.95 -4.52 4.93
N ASP A 50 7.47 -5.68 4.56
CA ASP A 50 7.85 -5.97 3.18
C ASP A 50 6.62 -6.00 2.26
N GLU A 51 5.53 -6.64 2.68
CA GLU A 51 4.28 -6.58 1.92
C GLU A 51 3.71 -5.14 1.82
N LEU A 52 3.89 -4.30 2.84
CA LEU A 52 3.52 -2.89 2.78
C LEU A 52 4.38 -2.10 1.77
N LYS A 53 5.69 -2.35 1.70
CA LYS A 53 6.58 -1.74 0.70
C LYS A 53 6.14 -2.11 -0.71
N GLU A 54 5.75 -3.37 -0.92
CA GLU A 54 5.24 -3.84 -2.21
C GLU A 54 3.93 -3.14 -2.61
N ILE A 55 3.03 -2.87 -1.67
CA ILE A 55 1.83 -2.06 -1.93
C ILE A 55 2.22 -0.61 -2.33
N GLU A 56 3.18 0.00 -1.64
CA GLU A 56 3.70 1.33 -1.98
C GLU A 56 4.31 1.37 -3.39
N GLN A 57 5.06 0.34 -3.79
CA GLN A 57 5.60 0.23 -5.15
C GLN A 57 4.51 0.08 -6.21
N LEU A 58 3.48 -0.73 -5.94
CA LEU A 58 2.33 -0.87 -6.84
C LEU A 58 1.57 0.44 -6.99
N HIS A 59 1.47 1.24 -5.93
CA HIS A 59 0.85 2.57 -5.99
C HIS A 59 1.65 3.50 -6.90
N GLN A 60 2.97 3.55 -6.73
CA GLN A 60 3.86 4.34 -7.57
C GLN A 60 3.79 3.91 -9.04
N HIS A 61 3.76 2.61 -9.30
CA HIS A 61 3.66 2.08 -10.65
C HIS A 61 2.32 2.40 -11.32
N LEU A 62 1.22 2.31 -10.57
CA LEU A 62 -0.11 2.71 -11.03
C LEU A 62 -0.14 4.20 -11.38
N HIS A 63 0.44 5.05 -10.52
CA HIS A 63 0.54 6.49 -10.75
C HIS A 63 1.38 6.80 -12.00
N GLN A 64 2.55 6.18 -12.14
CA GLN A 64 3.40 6.36 -13.32
C GLN A 64 2.72 5.90 -14.61
N SER A 65 2.00 4.77 -14.55
CA SER A 65 1.22 4.27 -15.67
C SER A 65 0.12 5.25 -16.06
N HIS A 66 -0.56 5.85 -15.09
CA HIS A 66 -1.54 6.89 -15.33
C HIS A 66 -0.94 8.14 -16.00
N GLU A 67 0.17 8.66 -15.48
CA GLU A 67 0.85 9.80 -16.10
C GLU A 67 1.33 9.49 -17.52
N THR A 68 1.79 8.26 -17.75
CA THR A 68 2.18 7.80 -19.08
C THR A 68 0.97 7.72 -20.02
N LEU A 69 -0.19 7.28 -19.53
CA LEU A 69 -1.44 7.19 -20.29
C LEU A 69 -1.88 8.56 -20.86
N LYS A 70 -1.55 9.66 -20.18
CA LYS A 70 -1.83 11.04 -20.63
C LYS A 70 -1.07 11.43 -21.90
N THR A 71 0.07 10.78 -22.18
CA THR A 71 0.97 11.16 -23.29
C THR A 71 1.02 10.15 -24.43
N ILE A 72 0.57 8.91 -24.20
CA ILE A 72 0.53 7.89 -25.26
C ILE A 72 -0.66 8.12 -26.19
N HIS A 73 -0.41 8.00 -27.50
CA HIS A 73 -1.44 8.14 -28.55
C HIS A 73 -1.68 6.85 -29.36
N ASN A 74 -0.91 5.79 -29.10
CA ASN A 74 -1.10 4.49 -29.76
C ASN A 74 -2.12 3.64 -28.99
N ALA A 75 -3.21 3.25 -29.67
CA ALA A 75 -4.29 2.44 -29.11
C ALA A 75 -3.82 1.10 -28.52
N LYS A 76 -2.83 0.43 -29.13
CA LYS A 76 -2.29 -0.84 -28.60
C LYS A 76 -1.57 -0.61 -27.27
N SER A 77 -0.74 0.43 -27.21
CA SER A 77 0.01 0.81 -26.01
C SER A 77 -0.92 1.25 -24.89
N ILE A 78 -1.96 2.02 -25.21
CA ILE A 78 -3.02 2.43 -24.26
C ILE A 78 -3.71 1.21 -23.64
N LYS A 79 -4.12 0.23 -24.46
CA LYS A 79 -4.77 -1.00 -23.98
C LYS A 79 -3.86 -1.79 -23.04
N ASN A 80 -2.60 -2.00 -23.44
CA ASN A 80 -1.63 -2.71 -22.62
C ASN A 80 -1.40 -2.02 -21.27
N LEU A 81 -1.30 -0.69 -21.27
CA LEU A 81 -1.08 0.09 -20.06
C LEU A 81 -2.27 0.00 -19.11
N ARG A 82 -3.51 0.03 -19.62
CA ARG A 82 -4.71 -0.20 -18.79
C ARG A 82 -4.72 -1.59 -18.17
N SER A 83 -4.40 -2.63 -18.95
CA SER A 83 -4.30 -3.99 -18.42
C SER A 83 -3.24 -4.11 -17.32
N GLN A 84 -2.12 -3.39 -17.46
CA GLN A 84 -1.10 -3.33 -16.41
C GLN A 84 -1.63 -2.64 -15.15
N MET A 85 -2.29 -1.49 -15.28
CA MET A 85 -2.92 -0.78 -14.17
C MET A 85 -3.93 -1.65 -13.41
N ASP A 86 -4.79 -2.39 -14.13
CA ASP A 86 -5.75 -3.32 -13.54
C ASP A 86 -5.07 -4.46 -12.78
N SER A 87 -3.95 -4.96 -13.30
CA SER A 87 -3.12 -5.97 -12.65
C SER A 87 -2.51 -5.43 -11.35
N ASP A 88 -1.98 -4.22 -11.36
CA ASP A 88 -1.37 -3.58 -10.18
C ASP A 88 -2.41 -3.38 -9.07
N ILE A 89 -3.61 -2.89 -9.42
CA ILE A 89 -4.73 -2.73 -8.48
C ILE A 89 -5.11 -4.10 -7.90
N SER A 90 -5.24 -5.12 -8.74
CA SER A 90 -5.61 -6.47 -8.31
C SER A 90 -4.58 -7.08 -7.37
N LEU A 91 -3.29 -6.86 -7.63
CA LEU A 91 -2.19 -7.33 -6.80
C LEU A 91 -2.13 -6.59 -5.46
N ALA A 92 -2.31 -5.26 -5.47
CA ALA A 92 -2.35 -4.46 -4.25
C ALA A 92 -3.48 -4.91 -3.32
N LEU A 93 -4.67 -5.20 -3.87
CA LEU A 93 -5.80 -5.73 -3.09
C LEU A 93 -5.51 -7.12 -2.50
N LYS A 94 -4.82 -8.00 -3.23
CA LYS A 94 -4.42 -9.32 -2.71
C LYS A 94 -3.43 -9.17 -1.55
N LYS A 95 -2.42 -8.31 -1.70
CA LYS A 95 -1.42 -8.02 -0.65
C LYS A 95 -2.07 -7.38 0.57
N ALA A 96 -2.98 -6.42 0.39
CA ALA A 96 -3.70 -5.80 1.50
C ALA A 96 -4.50 -6.80 2.32
N LYS A 97 -5.18 -7.76 1.65
CA LYS A 97 -5.87 -8.86 2.32
C LYS A 97 -4.91 -9.77 3.09
N LEU A 98 -3.75 -10.10 2.52
CA LEU A 98 -2.72 -10.88 3.19
C LEU A 98 -2.21 -10.18 4.45
N ILE A 99 -1.90 -8.88 4.36
CA ILE A 99 -1.45 -8.09 5.52
C ILE A 99 -2.51 -8.07 6.61
N LYS A 100 -3.79 -7.86 6.25
CA LYS A 100 -4.89 -7.88 7.21
C LYS A 100 -4.92 -9.20 8.00
N VAL A 101 -4.83 -10.34 7.31
CA VAL A 101 -4.79 -11.67 7.95
C VAL A 101 -3.57 -11.83 8.86
N ARG A 102 -2.40 -11.35 8.44
CA ARG A 102 -1.18 -11.39 9.27
C ARG A 102 -1.28 -10.49 10.52
N LEU A 103 -1.89 -9.31 10.40
CA LEU A 103 -2.16 -8.43 11.55
C LEU A 103 -3.11 -9.08 12.56
N GLU A 104 -4.16 -9.76 12.09
CA GLU A 104 -5.07 -10.52 12.95
C GLU A 104 -4.37 -11.70 13.63
N ALA A 105 -3.41 -12.35 12.96
CA ALA A 105 -2.58 -13.39 13.57
C ALA A 105 -1.67 -12.83 14.67
N LEU A 106 -1.05 -11.67 14.44
CA LEU A 106 -0.27 -10.98 15.46
C LEU A 106 -1.12 -10.49 16.64
N ASP A 107 -2.38 -10.11 16.43
CA ASP A 107 -3.30 -9.81 17.54
C ASP A 107 -3.52 -11.02 18.44
N ARG A 108 -3.77 -12.19 17.85
CA ARG A 108 -3.91 -13.44 18.62
C ARG A 108 -2.63 -13.80 19.36
N SER A 109 -1.47 -13.57 18.72
CA SER A 109 -0.14 -13.73 19.33
C SER A 109 0.04 -12.79 20.52
N ASN A 110 -0.33 -11.52 20.39
CA ASN A 110 -0.25 -10.54 21.47
C ASN A 110 -1.20 -10.87 22.63
N ALA A 111 -2.44 -11.28 22.34
CA ALA A 111 -3.38 -11.72 23.36
C ALA A 111 -2.85 -12.93 24.14
N SER A 112 -2.23 -13.88 23.44
CA SER A 112 -1.59 -15.05 24.08
C SER A 112 -0.36 -14.65 24.89
N ASN A 113 0.44 -13.69 24.42
CA ASN A 113 1.62 -13.21 25.14
C ASN A 113 1.25 -12.57 26.50
N ARG A 114 0.08 -11.94 26.61
CA ARG A 114 -0.39 -11.32 27.86
C ARG A 114 -0.61 -12.30 29.02
N THR A 115 -0.79 -13.59 28.73
CA THR A 115 -0.92 -14.62 29.77
C THR A 115 0.42 -15.07 30.33
N GLN A 116 1.54 -14.67 29.71
CA GLN A 116 2.87 -15.03 30.15
C GLN A 116 3.34 -14.17 31.33
N PRO A 117 4.12 -14.74 32.27
CA PRO A 117 4.69 -13.98 33.38
C PRO A 117 5.48 -12.77 32.90
N GLY A 118 5.21 -11.58 33.45
CA GLY A 118 5.90 -10.33 33.09
C GLY A 118 5.45 -9.68 31.77
N CYS A 119 4.54 -10.32 31.01
CA CYS A 119 4.03 -9.83 29.73
C CYS A 119 2.59 -9.30 29.79
N GLY A 120 2.03 -9.15 30.99
CA GLY A 120 0.65 -8.69 31.18
C GLY A 120 0.36 -7.30 30.57
N PRO A 121 -0.92 -6.90 30.54
CA PRO A 121 -1.34 -5.60 30.03
C PRO A 121 -0.53 -4.44 30.62
N GLY A 122 -0.03 -3.55 29.76
CA GLY A 122 0.76 -2.39 30.17
C GLY A 122 2.22 -2.68 30.50
N SER A 123 2.69 -3.92 30.40
CA SER A 123 4.13 -4.26 30.46
C SER A 123 4.90 -3.63 29.29
N SER A 124 6.23 -3.55 29.41
CA SER A 124 7.08 -3.03 28.32
C SER A 124 6.89 -3.84 27.02
N SER A 125 6.82 -5.18 27.12
CA SER A 125 6.58 -6.06 25.98
C SER A 125 5.20 -5.81 25.36
N ASP A 126 4.15 -5.70 26.17
CA ASP A 126 2.79 -5.43 25.69
C ASP A 126 2.67 -4.06 25.00
N ARG A 127 3.26 -3.01 25.58
CA ARG A 127 3.28 -1.66 25.00
C ARG A 127 4.00 -1.63 23.64
N THR A 128 5.17 -2.26 23.56
CA THR A 128 5.95 -2.34 22.31
C THR A 128 5.17 -3.05 21.22
N ARG A 129 4.64 -4.25 21.51
CA ARG A 129 3.90 -5.04 20.51
C ARG A 129 2.61 -4.33 20.07
N THR A 130 1.91 -3.68 21.00
CA THR A 130 0.70 -2.90 20.72
C THR A 130 1.00 -1.69 19.83
N SER A 131 2.05 -0.93 20.17
CA SER A 131 2.46 0.25 19.40
C SER A 131 2.85 -0.12 17.97
N VAL A 132 3.66 -1.16 17.79
CA VAL A 132 4.08 -1.65 16.47
C VAL A 132 2.88 -2.09 15.64
N LEU A 133 1.94 -2.87 16.20
CA LEU A 133 0.74 -3.28 15.48
C LEU A 133 -0.15 -2.12 15.06
N ASN A 134 -0.33 -1.14 15.94
CA ASN A 134 -1.12 0.05 15.61
C ASN A 134 -0.45 0.85 14.48
N GLY A 135 0.88 0.94 14.49
CA GLY A 135 1.65 1.55 13.40
C GLY A 135 1.45 0.83 12.07
N LEU A 136 1.53 -0.50 12.05
CA LEU A 136 1.32 -1.29 10.82
C LEU A 136 -0.12 -1.17 10.30
N ARG A 137 -1.13 -1.19 11.19
CA ARG A 137 -2.54 -0.96 10.81
C ARG A 137 -2.74 0.40 10.17
N LYS A 138 -2.18 1.43 10.79
CA LYS A 138 -2.25 2.80 10.26
C LYS A 138 -1.59 2.85 8.89
N LYS A 139 -0.39 2.29 8.73
CA LYS A 139 0.32 2.26 7.46
C LYS A 139 -0.46 1.54 6.35
N LEU A 140 -1.09 0.38 6.65
CA LEU A 140 -1.97 -0.29 5.70
C LEU A 140 -3.15 0.60 5.30
N LYS A 141 -3.80 1.24 6.28
CA LYS A 141 -4.94 2.12 6.04
C LYS A 141 -4.56 3.29 5.14
N ASP A 142 -3.51 4.02 5.50
CA ASP A 142 -3.02 5.19 4.77
C ASP A 142 -2.64 4.81 3.31
N SER A 143 -1.99 3.65 3.14
CA SER A 143 -1.64 3.14 1.81
C SER A 143 -2.88 2.82 0.96
N MET A 144 -3.89 2.17 1.54
CA MET A 144 -5.14 1.87 0.83
C MET A 144 -5.99 3.12 0.54
N GLU A 145 -5.94 4.13 1.41
CA GLU A 145 -6.52 5.45 1.12
C GLU A 145 -5.82 6.11 -0.08
N GLY A 146 -4.49 6.01 -0.17
CA GLY A 146 -3.73 6.48 -1.33
C GLY A 146 -4.15 5.83 -2.66
N PHE A 147 -4.43 4.52 -2.66
CA PHE A 147 -4.99 3.83 -3.84
C PHE A 147 -6.38 4.32 -4.20
N ASN A 148 -7.24 4.55 -3.21
CA ASN A 148 -8.60 5.04 -3.45
C ASN A 148 -8.58 6.45 -4.04
N THR A 149 -7.74 7.34 -3.50
CA THR A 149 -7.56 8.70 -4.03
C THR A 149 -7.09 8.66 -5.49
N LEU A 150 -6.05 7.89 -5.79
CA LEU A 150 -5.52 7.77 -7.15
C LEU A 150 -6.56 7.16 -8.11
N ARG A 151 -7.32 6.15 -7.66
CA ARG A 151 -8.41 5.56 -8.47
C ARG A 151 -9.50 6.59 -8.80
N GLN A 152 -9.87 7.45 -7.83
CA GLN A 152 -10.84 8.52 -8.05
C GLN A 152 -10.31 9.56 -9.05
N GLU A 153 -9.05 9.94 -8.92
CA GLU A 153 -8.37 10.86 -9.84
C GLU A 153 -8.38 10.30 -11.27
N ILE A 154 -7.88 9.07 -11.46
CA ILE A 154 -7.88 8.37 -12.76
C ILE A 154 -9.30 8.35 -13.37
N GLY A 155 -10.30 7.99 -12.57
CA GLY A 155 -11.69 7.92 -13.03
C GLY A 155 -12.25 9.28 -13.45
N SER A 156 -11.97 10.32 -12.66
CA SER A 156 -12.44 11.68 -12.94
C SER A 156 -11.81 12.28 -14.20
N GLU A 157 -10.50 12.10 -14.39
CA GLU A 157 -9.79 12.58 -15.56
C GLU A 157 -10.18 11.81 -16.82
N TYR A 158 -10.39 10.49 -16.71
CA TYR A 158 -10.88 9.70 -17.84
C TYR A 158 -12.29 10.14 -18.25
N LYS A 159 -13.18 10.39 -17.27
CA LYS A 159 -14.53 10.93 -17.52
C LYS A 159 -14.46 12.25 -18.29
N GLU A 160 -13.57 13.16 -17.88
CA GLU A 160 -13.38 14.45 -18.55
C GLU A 160 -12.80 14.29 -19.97
N THR A 161 -11.88 13.35 -20.16
CA THR A 161 -11.31 13.02 -21.47
C THR A 161 -12.38 12.52 -22.44
N VAL A 162 -13.27 11.65 -21.97
CA VAL A 162 -14.40 11.13 -22.76
C VAL A 162 -15.36 12.25 -23.14
N LYS A 163 -15.72 13.14 -22.20
CA LYS A 163 -16.57 14.31 -22.45
C LYS A 163 -15.98 15.23 -23.51
N ARG A 164 -14.70 15.61 -23.37
CA ARG A 164 -14.01 16.48 -24.32
C ARG A 164 -13.96 15.86 -25.71
N ARG A 165 -13.60 14.58 -25.82
CA ARG A 165 -13.55 13.87 -27.12
C ARG A 165 -14.92 13.83 -27.78
N PHE A 166 -15.97 13.51 -27.03
CA PHE A 166 -17.33 13.50 -27.56
C PHE A 166 -17.70 14.87 -28.13
N PHE A 167 -17.53 15.95 -27.35
CA PHE A 167 -17.83 17.31 -27.79
C PHE A 167 -17.04 17.72 -29.04
N THR A 168 -15.74 17.40 -29.12
CA THR A 168 -14.93 17.71 -30.30
C THR A 168 -15.43 16.99 -31.57
N ILE A 169 -16.03 15.82 -31.43
CA ILE A 169 -16.50 15.00 -32.56
C ILE A 169 -17.93 15.37 -32.96
N THR A 170 -18.83 15.56 -31.99
CA THR A 170 -20.26 15.76 -32.22
C THR A 170 -20.68 17.23 -32.21
N GLY A 171 -19.89 18.10 -31.57
CA GLY A 171 -20.26 19.49 -31.28
C GLY A 171 -21.24 19.65 -30.11
N GLU A 172 -21.65 18.55 -29.47
CA GLU A 172 -22.66 18.54 -28.40
C GLU A 172 -22.08 18.03 -27.07
N SER A 173 -22.59 18.56 -25.96
CA SER A 173 -22.19 18.09 -24.63
C SER A 173 -22.94 16.79 -24.28
N PRO A 174 -22.24 15.70 -23.94
CA PRO A 174 -22.90 14.45 -23.60
C PRO A 174 -23.53 14.53 -22.19
N ASP A 175 -24.70 13.91 -22.02
CA ASP A 175 -25.28 13.68 -20.70
C ASP A 175 -24.49 12.59 -19.92
N ASP A 176 -24.72 12.49 -18.61
CA ASP A 176 -23.96 11.56 -17.76
C ASP A 176 -24.14 10.08 -18.14
N LYS A 177 -25.33 9.67 -18.62
CA LYS A 177 -25.56 8.28 -19.06
C LYS A 177 -24.75 7.98 -20.32
N THR A 178 -24.72 8.91 -21.27
CA THR A 178 -23.90 8.79 -22.48
C THR A 178 -22.42 8.63 -22.13
N VAL A 179 -21.92 9.42 -21.17
CA VAL A 179 -20.54 9.31 -20.71
C VAL A 179 -20.26 7.96 -20.04
N GLU A 180 -21.16 7.48 -19.18
CA GLU A 180 -21.04 6.16 -18.54
C GLU A 180 -21.03 5.02 -19.55
N ILE A 181 -21.89 5.08 -20.57
CA ILE A 181 -21.91 4.10 -21.68
C ILE A 181 -20.55 4.10 -22.38
N LEU A 182 -20.05 5.27 -22.82
CA LEU A 182 -18.77 5.39 -23.53
C LEU A 182 -17.55 4.93 -22.73
N ILE A 183 -17.59 5.10 -21.40
CA ILE A 183 -16.58 4.58 -20.48
C ILE A 183 -16.68 3.05 -20.40
N SER A 184 -17.88 2.51 -20.19
CA SER A 184 -18.09 1.07 -20.01
C SER A 184 -17.84 0.25 -21.28
N THR A 185 -18.17 0.79 -22.45
CA THR A 185 -17.98 0.14 -23.75
C THR A 185 -16.58 0.36 -24.31
N GLY A 186 -15.86 1.37 -23.81
CA GLY A 186 -14.58 1.81 -24.37
C GLY A 186 -14.69 2.44 -25.77
N GLU A 187 -15.90 2.73 -26.24
CA GLU A 187 -16.16 3.23 -27.60
C GLU A 187 -15.68 4.67 -27.82
N SER A 188 -15.39 5.42 -26.76
CA SER A 188 -14.83 6.77 -26.86
C SER A 188 -13.53 6.83 -27.70
N GLU A 189 -12.74 5.76 -27.71
CA GLU A 189 -11.51 5.67 -28.52
C GLU A 189 -11.81 5.36 -29.99
N SER A 190 -12.80 4.51 -30.25
CA SER A 190 -13.24 4.18 -31.61
C SER A 190 -13.87 5.40 -32.28
N LEU A 191 -14.69 6.16 -31.54
CA LEU A 191 -15.28 7.41 -31.99
C LEU A 191 -14.22 8.39 -32.49
N LEU A 192 -13.16 8.62 -31.70
CA LEU A 192 -12.07 9.52 -32.07
C LEU A 192 -11.31 9.01 -33.31
N GLN A 193 -11.02 7.72 -33.39
CA GLN A 193 -10.32 7.16 -34.55
C GLN A 193 -11.12 7.31 -35.85
N LYS A 194 -12.43 7.08 -35.81
CA LYS A 194 -13.31 7.27 -36.97
C LYS A 194 -13.35 8.74 -37.41
N ALA A 195 -13.52 9.66 -36.47
CA ALA A 195 -13.55 11.10 -36.75
C ALA A 195 -12.27 11.59 -37.44
N ILE A 196 -11.09 11.12 -36.99
CA ILE A 196 -9.80 11.44 -37.61
C ILE A 196 -9.72 10.90 -39.05
N GLN A 197 -10.19 9.68 -39.30
CA GLN A 197 -10.20 9.08 -40.64
C GLN A 197 -11.14 9.80 -41.61
N GLU A 198 -12.26 10.32 -41.11
CA GLU A 198 -13.25 11.05 -41.90
C GLU A 198 -12.78 12.47 -42.24
N GLN A 199 -12.18 13.21 -41.28
CA GLN A 199 -11.58 14.52 -41.55
C GLN A 199 -10.36 14.45 -42.49
N GLY A 200 -9.57 13.37 -42.42
CA GLY A 200 -8.41 13.16 -43.31
C GLY A 200 -8.77 12.84 -44.77
N ARG A 201 -10.03 12.45 -45.05
CA ARG A 201 -10.57 12.27 -46.40
C ARG A 201 -11.15 13.57 -46.93
N GLY A 202 -10.32 14.63 -46.97
CA GLY A 202 -10.71 15.89 -47.59
C GLY A 202 -11.40 15.63 -48.93
N LYS A 203 -12.60 16.19 -49.11
CA LYS A 203 -13.28 16.19 -50.40
C LYS A 203 -12.35 16.89 -51.39
N SER A 204 -11.64 16.10 -52.21
CA SER A 204 -11.03 16.59 -53.43
C SER A 204 -12.19 17.05 -54.33
N TYR A 205 -12.44 18.36 -54.30
CA TYR A 205 -13.21 19.04 -55.32
C TYR A 205 -12.30 19.34 -56.51
#